data_AF-A0A3D0XTN8-F1
#
_entry.id   AF-A0A3D0XTN8-F1
#
_cell.length_a   1.000
_cell.length_b   1.000
_cell.length_c   1.000
_cell.angle_alpha   90.00
_cell.angle_beta   90.00
_cell.angle_gamma   90.00
#
_symmetry.space_group_name_H-M   'P 1'
#
loop_
_entity.id
_entity.type
_entity.pdbx_description
1 polymer ?
#
loop_
_entity_poly.entity_id
_entity_poly.type
_entity_poly.pdbx_seq_one_letter_code
_entity_poly.pdbx_strand_id
1 'polypeptide(L)'
;MYDIIAKKRDGGTLSNEEIQFFITGYVKGDIPDYQASALLMAIFLRGMTPQETAQLTMCMARSGDRIDLSSIDGIKVDKHSTGGVGDKTTLIVVPIVASLGVRVAKMSGRGLGHTGGTIDKMESIPGLHTDFTQKRFLE
;
A
#
# COMPACT_ATOMS: atom_id res chain seq x y z
N MET A 1 4.89 14.88 -19.29
CA MET A 1 4.45 15.17 -17.91
C MET A 1 3.56 16.40 -17.82
N TYR A 2 3.97 17.56 -18.36
CA TYR A 2 3.13 18.77 -18.38
C TYR A 2 1.71 18.52 -18.90
N ASP A 3 1.56 17.82 -20.04
CA ASP A 3 0.26 17.53 -20.64
C ASP A 3 -0.63 16.65 -19.75
N ILE A 4 -0.03 15.70 -19.01
CA ILE A 4 -0.74 14.82 -18.07
C ILE A 4 -1.30 15.64 -16.90
N ILE A 5 -0.52 16.59 -16.37
CA ILE A 5 -0.97 17.50 -15.31
C ILE A 5 -2.11 18.39 -15.83
N ALA A 6 -1.93 19.01 -17.00
CA ALA A 6 -2.95 19.87 -17.60
C ALA A 6 -4.25 19.10 -17.84
N LYS A 7 -4.17 17.91 -18.43
CA LYS A 7 -5.30 17.03 -18.67
C LYS A 7 -6.05 16.70 -17.38
N LYS A 8 -5.35 16.29 -16.32
CA LYS A 8 -5.99 15.97 -15.03
C LYS A 8 -6.58 17.22 -14.36
N ARG A 9 -5.86 18.35 -14.36
CA ARG A 9 -6.33 19.65 -13.83
C ARG A 9 -7.67 20.06 -14.46
N ASP A 10 -7.80 19.84 -15.76
CA ASP A 10 -8.98 20.20 -16.55
C ASP A 10 -10.11 19.15 -16.45
N GLY A 11 -9.95 18.14 -15.58
CA GLY A 11 -10.96 17.11 -15.30
C GLY A 11 -10.94 15.91 -16.25
N GLY A 12 -9.92 15.80 -17.11
CA GLY A 12 -9.74 14.68 -18.02
C GLY A 12 -9.38 13.37 -17.31
N THR A 13 -9.72 12.25 -17.97
CA THR A 13 -9.34 10.89 -17.57
C THR A 13 -7.98 10.54 -18.15
N LEU A 14 -7.04 10.11 -17.30
CA LEU A 14 -5.73 9.65 -17.72
C LEU A 14 -5.81 8.26 -18.36
N SER A 15 -5.02 8.03 -19.40
CA SER A 15 -4.89 6.72 -20.02
C SER A 15 -3.99 5.80 -19.19
N ASN A 16 -4.02 4.51 -19.50
CA ASN A 16 -3.18 3.53 -18.83
C ASN A 16 -1.69 3.82 -19.03
N GLU A 17 -1.32 4.27 -20.22
CA GLU A 17 0.03 4.61 -20.64
C GLU A 17 0.51 5.89 -19.94
N GLU A 18 -0.36 6.89 -19.77
CA GLU A 18 -0.05 8.12 -19.04
C GLU A 18 0.24 7.85 -17.56
N ILE A 19 -0.57 7.00 -16.92
CA ILE A 19 -0.36 6.58 -15.53
C ILE A 19 0.94 5.77 -15.39
N GLN A 20 1.19 4.84 -16.31
CA GLN A 20 2.41 4.04 -16.31
C GLN A 20 3.66 4.90 -16.54
N PHE A 21 3.59 5.87 -17.46
CA PHE A 21 4.64 6.85 -17.71
C PHE A 21 4.95 7.64 -16.44
N PHE A 22 3.91 8.15 -15.76
CA PHE A 22 4.08 8.91 -14.52
C PHE A 22 4.75 8.07 -13.43
N ILE A 23 4.23 6.88 -13.12
CA ILE A 23 4.78 6.04 -12.04
C ILE A 23 6.21 5.60 -12.37
N THR A 24 6.46 5.14 -13.59
CA THR A 24 7.79 4.65 -13.98
C THR A 24 8.82 5.78 -13.96
N GLY A 25 8.47 6.95 -14.51
CA GLY A 25 9.37 8.10 -14.53
C GLY A 25 9.62 8.67 -13.13
N TYR A 26 8.61 8.68 -12.26
CA TYR A 26 8.77 9.17 -10.90
C TYR A 26 9.67 8.25 -10.06
N VAL A 27 9.45 6.94 -10.13
CA VAL A 27 10.26 5.95 -9.40
C VAL A 27 11.73 5.94 -9.86
N LYS A 28 11.99 6.22 -11.16
CA LYS A 28 13.35 6.35 -11.70
C LYS A 28 14.05 7.66 -11.35
N GLY A 29 13.34 8.64 -10.83
CA GLY A 29 13.86 9.99 -10.58
C GLY A 29 13.87 10.90 -11.81
N ASP A 30 13.27 10.48 -12.93
CA ASP A 30 13.19 11.27 -14.17
C ASP A 30 12.12 12.38 -14.08
N ILE A 31 11.11 12.19 -13.24
CA ILE A 31 10.05 13.17 -12.98
C ILE A 31 10.33 13.84 -11.62
N PRO A 32 10.55 15.16 -11.56
CA PRO A 32 10.86 15.84 -10.31
C PRO A 32 9.62 16.00 -9.41
N ASP A 33 9.86 16.12 -8.11
CA ASP A 33 8.80 16.21 -7.08
C ASP A 33 7.80 17.35 -7.31
N TYR A 34 8.23 18.48 -7.87
CA TYR A 34 7.33 19.61 -8.15
C TYR A 34 6.32 19.29 -9.26
N GLN A 35 6.62 18.36 -10.18
CA GLN A 35 5.65 17.89 -11.18
C GLN A 35 4.73 16.83 -10.58
N ALA A 36 5.28 15.91 -9.77
CA ALA A 36 4.48 14.89 -9.08
C ALA A 36 3.46 15.53 -8.13
N SER A 37 3.89 16.47 -7.29
CA SER A 37 3.01 17.21 -6.37
C SER A 37 1.92 18.00 -7.11
N ALA A 38 2.23 18.61 -8.26
CA ALA A 38 1.23 19.28 -9.08
C ALA A 38 0.17 18.31 -9.63
N LEU A 39 0.58 17.12 -10.10
CA LEU A 39 -0.37 16.08 -10.51
C LEU A 39 -1.22 15.60 -9.33
N LEU A 40 -0.61 15.36 -8.17
CA LEU A 40 -1.31 14.89 -6.96
C LEU A 40 -2.37 15.90 -6.50
N MET A 41 -2.07 17.20 -6.55
CA MET A 41 -3.07 18.23 -6.25
C MET A 41 -4.20 18.25 -7.28
N ALA A 42 -3.90 18.06 -8.57
CA ALA A 42 -4.93 17.95 -9.60
C ALA A 42 -5.83 16.72 -9.38
N ILE A 43 -5.24 15.57 -9.00
CA ILE A 43 -5.99 14.35 -8.63
C ILE A 43 -6.84 14.60 -7.37
N PHE A 44 -6.31 15.27 -6.36
CA PHE A 44 -7.06 15.60 -5.14
C PHE A 44 -8.32 16.42 -5.45
N LEU A 45 -8.22 17.42 -6.32
CA LEU A 45 -9.34 18.31 -6.66
C LEU A 45 -10.33 17.73 -7.67
N ARG A 46 -9.89 16.84 -8.57
CA ARG A 46 -10.72 16.29 -9.67
C ARG A 46 -11.09 14.83 -9.52
N GLY A 47 -10.42 14.11 -8.64
CA GLY A 47 -10.54 12.66 -8.48
C GLY A 47 -9.98 11.87 -9.67
N MET A 48 -10.26 10.57 -9.60
CA MET A 48 -9.96 9.58 -10.62
C MET A 48 -11.17 8.66 -10.78
N THR A 49 -11.37 8.17 -12.00
CA THR A 49 -12.31 7.08 -12.27
C THR A 49 -11.84 5.79 -11.57
N PRO A 50 -12.74 4.79 -11.40
CA PRO A 50 -12.34 3.48 -10.88
C PRO A 50 -11.21 2.82 -11.69
N GLN A 51 -11.23 2.98 -13.01
CA GLN A 51 -10.22 2.43 -13.91
C GLN A 51 -8.86 3.09 -13.70
N GLU A 52 -8.83 4.43 -13.62
CA GLU A 52 -7.62 5.18 -13.32
C GLU A 52 -7.03 4.78 -11.96
N THR A 53 -7.87 4.68 -10.93
CA THR A 53 -7.45 4.26 -9.58
C THR A 53 -6.86 2.85 -9.62
N ALA A 54 -7.53 1.90 -10.27
CA ALA A 54 -7.04 0.53 -10.39
C ALA A 54 -5.69 0.48 -11.11
N GLN A 55 -5.52 1.24 -12.20
CA GLN A 55 -4.27 1.26 -12.93
C GLN A 55 -3.15 1.91 -12.13
N LEU A 56 -3.42 3.01 -11.43
CA LEU A 56 -2.46 3.65 -10.52
C LEU A 56 -1.99 2.65 -9.46
N THR A 57 -2.92 1.93 -8.83
CA THR A 57 -2.60 0.86 -7.85
C THR A 57 -1.71 -0.21 -8.47
N MET A 58 -2.04 -0.72 -9.66
CA MET A 58 -1.28 -1.80 -10.30
C MET A 58 0.11 -1.34 -10.76
N CYS A 59 0.26 -0.10 -11.23
CA CYS A 59 1.57 0.46 -11.58
C CYS A 59 2.46 0.59 -10.34
N MET A 60 1.95 1.09 -9.22
CA MET A 60 2.71 1.17 -7.95
C MET A 60 3.04 -0.23 -7.40
N ALA A 61 2.08 -1.17 -7.43
CA ALA A 61 2.31 -2.54 -6.95
C ALA A 61 3.37 -3.30 -7.77
N ARG A 62 3.63 -2.88 -9.01
CA ARG A 62 4.63 -3.47 -9.91
C ARG A 62 5.96 -2.70 -9.94
N SER A 63 6.05 -1.55 -9.28
CA SER A 63 7.27 -0.72 -9.32
C SER A 63 8.35 -1.18 -8.36
N GLY A 64 8.09 -2.22 -7.56
CA GLY A 64 9.04 -2.78 -6.60
C GLY A 64 8.80 -4.27 -6.36
N ASP A 65 9.20 -4.73 -5.18
CA ASP A 65 9.15 -6.15 -4.83
C ASP A 65 7.72 -6.68 -4.77
N ARG A 66 7.56 -7.92 -5.24
CA ARG A 66 6.32 -8.68 -5.14
C ARG A 66 6.58 -9.97 -4.39
N ILE A 67 6.00 -10.08 -3.20
CA ILE A 67 6.14 -11.28 -2.37
C ILE A 67 5.34 -12.42 -2.99
N ASP A 68 6.02 -13.50 -3.33
CA ASP A 68 5.39 -14.76 -3.68
C ASP A 68 5.07 -15.56 -2.42
N LEU A 69 3.79 -15.88 -2.24
CA LEU A 69 3.25 -16.67 -1.14
C LEU A 69 2.78 -18.05 -1.61
N SER A 70 3.17 -18.47 -2.81
CA SER A 70 2.80 -19.76 -3.41
C SER A 70 3.28 -20.95 -2.56
N SER A 71 4.40 -20.80 -1.83
CA SER A 71 4.95 -21.84 -0.94
C SER A 71 4.12 -22.09 0.32
N ILE A 72 3.20 -21.18 0.67
CA ILE A 72 2.27 -21.37 1.77
C ILE A 72 0.99 -21.99 1.21
N ASP A 73 0.72 -23.22 1.61
CA ASP A 73 -0.48 -23.96 1.19
C ASP A 73 -1.78 -23.29 1.63
N GLY A 74 -2.79 -23.37 0.76
CA GLY A 74 -4.12 -22.83 1.01
C GLY A 74 -4.30 -21.36 0.63
N ILE A 75 -5.42 -20.79 1.07
CA ILE A 75 -5.81 -19.42 0.80
C ILE A 75 -5.17 -18.51 1.85
N LYS A 76 -4.35 -17.56 1.39
CA LYS A 76 -3.71 -16.55 2.23
C LYS A 76 -4.65 -15.36 2.34
N VAL A 77 -4.91 -14.93 3.57
CA VAL A 77 -5.77 -13.79 3.87
C VAL A 77 -4.94 -12.71 4.54
N ASP A 78 -5.27 -11.44 4.25
CA ASP A 78 -4.77 -10.28 4.98
C ASP A 78 -5.94 -9.37 5.35
N LYS A 79 -5.75 -8.58 6.40
CA LYS A 79 -6.65 -7.51 6.83
C LYS A 79 -5.85 -6.23 6.95
N HIS A 80 -6.28 -5.17 6.29
CA HIS A 80 -5.72 -3.83 6.46
C HIS A 80 -6.73 -2.91 7.17
N SER A 81 -6.23 -1.91 7.90
CA SER A 81 -7.04 -0.82 8.47
C SER A 81 -6.59 0.48 7.84
N THR A 82 -7.51 1.38 7.51
CA THR A 82 -7.15 2.72 6.99
C THR A 82 -6.46 3.61 8.03
N GLY A 83 -6.45 3.19 9.30
CA GLY A 83 -5.95 3.96 10.43
C GLY A 83 -7.07 4.28 11.43
N GLY A 84 -6.72 4.36 12.71
CA GLY A 84 -7.69 4.64 13.77
C GLY A 84 -7.03 4.85 15.14
N VAL A 85 -7.77 5.52 16.03
CA VAL A 85 -7.35 5.74 17.41
C VAL A 85 -7.74 4.52 18.25
N GLY A 86 -6.75 3.85 18.85
CA GLY A 86 -7.00 2.67 19.67
C GLY A 86 -7.42 1.41 18.90
N ASP A 87 -7.31 1.39 17.55
CA ASP A 87 -7.64 0.22 16.74
C ASP A 87 -6.70 -0.95 17.07
N LYS A 88 -7.22 -1.93 17.80
CA LYS A 88 -6.55 -3.18 18.17
C LYS A 88 -7.15 -4.39 17.45
N THR A 89 -7.94 -4.17 16.40
CA THR A 89 -8.62 -5.25 15.67
C THR A 89 -7.65 -6.32 15.21
N THR A 90 -6.49 -5.93 14.67
CA THR A 90 -5.47 -6.88 14.19
C THR A 90 -4.97 -7.79 15.31
N LEU A 91 -4.74 -7.25 16.51
CA LEU A 91 -4.22 -8.02 17.66
C LEU A 91 -5.19 -9.11 18.14
N ILE A 92 -6.48 -8.94 17.85
CA ILE A 92 -7.53 -9.86 18.31
C ILE A 92 -7.98 -10.78 17.17
N VAL A 93 -8.31 -10.23 16.00
CA VAL A 93 -8.89 -10.98 14.89
C VAL A 93 -7.88 -11.93 14.25
N VAL A 94 -6.61 -11.51 14.07
CA VAL A 94 -5.61 -12.35 13.41
C VAL A 94 -5.36 -13.65 14.18
N PRO A 95 -5.12 -13.65 15.51
CA PRO A 95 -5.02 -14.90 16.28
C PRO A 95 -6.28 -15.76 16.26
N ILE A 96 -7.48 -15.16 16.28
CA ILE A 96 -8.75 -15.90 16.24
C ILE A 96 -8.91 -16.66 14.93
N VAL A 97 -8.67 -16.02 13.77
CA VAL A 97 -8.84 -16.72 12.49
C VAL A 97 -7.71 -17.73 12.26
N ALA A 98 -6.50 -17.43 12.74
CA ALA A 98 -5.37 -18.35 12.67
C ALA A 98 -5.60 -19.62 13.50
N SER A 99 -6.22 -19.51 14.68
CA SER A 99 -6.57 -20.68 15.51
C SER A 99 -7.65 -21.56 14.89
N LEU A 100 -8.40 -21.03 13.92
CA LEU A 100 -9.38 -21.77 13.10
C LEU A 100 -8.77 -22.33 11.79
N GLY A 101 -7.45 -22.27 11.63
CA GLY A 101 -6.73 -22.82 10.49
C GLY A 101 -6.56 -21.88 9.29
N VAL A 102 -6.97 -20.61 9.40
CA VAL A 102 -6.78 -19.62 8.32
C VAL A 102 -5.32 -19.18 8.26
N ARG A 103 -4.73 -19.18 7.06
CA ARG A 103 -3.37 -18.68 6.84
C ARG A 103 -3.38 -17.16 6.69
N VAL A 104 -2.85 -16.46 7.69
CA VAL A 104 -2.77 -14.99 7.68
C VAL A 104 -1.35 -14.55 7.36
N ALA A 105 -1.13 -14.09 6.12
CA ALA A 105 0.16 -13.57 5.67
C ALA A 105 0.10 -12.03 5.67
N LYS A 106 0.45 -11.43 6.81
CA LYS A 106 0.19 -10.02 7.07
C LYS A 106 1.47 -9.20 7.25
N MET A 107 1.55 -8.11 6.49
CA MET A 107 2.44 -6.98 6.80
C MET A 107 1.65 -5.88 7.55
N SER A 108 2.30 -5.22 8.48
CA SER A 108 1.71 -4.14 9.28
C SER A 108 2.59 -2.89 9.22
N GLY A 109 1.99 -1.74 9.51
CA GLY A 109 2.71 -0.47 9.64
C GLY A 109 2.86 -0.02 11.08
N ARG A 110 3.72 0.98 11.25
CA ARG A 110 3.80 1.86 12.43
C ARG A 110 2.73 2.96 12.35
N GLY A 111 2.63 3.76 13.40
CA GLY A 111 1.69 4.88 13.49
C GLY A 111 1.90 5.95 12.43
N LEU A 112 0.82 6.68 12.13
CA LEU A 112 0.80 7.81 11.21
C LEU A 112 0.00 8.95 11.85
N GLY A 113 0.66 10.09 12.07
CA GLY A 113 0.06 11.24 12.77
C GLY A 113 -0.44 10.85 14.16
N HIS A 114 -1.73 11.09 14.43
CA HIS A 114 -2.37 10.76 15.71
C HIS A 114 -2.87 9.30 15.80
N THR A 115 -2.74 8.51 14.74
CA THR A 115 -3.18 7.11 14.71
C THR A 115 -2.02 6.16 15.02
N GLY A 116 -2.26 5.16 15.87
CA GLY A 116 -1.23 4.21 16.31
C GLY A 116 -1.11 2.98 15.40
N GLY A 117 0.12 2.50 15.17
CA GLY A 117 0.40 1.33 14.33
C GLY A 117 0.10 -0.01 15.01
N THR A 118 0.11 -1.10 14.25
CA THR A 118 0.07 -2.45 14.85
C THR A 118 1.46 -2.86 15.30
N ILE A 119 2.51 -2.51 14.55
CA ILE A 119 3.90 -2.82 14.92
C ILE A 119 4.25 -2.19 16.27
N ASP A 120 3.93 -0.92 16.50
CA ASP A 120 4.24 -0.23 17.76
C ASP A 120 3.57 -0.89 18.98
N LYS A 121 2.36 -1.43 18.80
CA LYS A 121 1.63 -2.14 19.86
C LYS A 121 2.21 -3.54 20.11
N MET A 122 2.69 -4.21 19.07
CA MET A 122 3.33 -5.52 19.18
C MET A 122 4.67 -5.38 19.92
N GLU A 123 5.46 -4.36 19.57
CA GLU A 123 6.76 -4.10 20.19
C GLU A 123 6.70 -3.64 21.65
N SER A 124 5.52 -3.32 22.20
CA SER A 124 5.38 -3.12 23.65
C SER A 124 5.50 -4.42 24.45
N ILE A 125 5.44 -5.59 23.79
CA ILE A 125 5.66 -6.90 24.41
C ILE A 125 7.18 -7.14 24.48
N PRO A 126 7.78 -7.26 25.68
CA PRO A 126 9.22 -7.44 25.81
C PRO A 126 9.75 -8.65 25.03
N GLY A 127 10.76 -8.42 24.19
CA GLY A 127 11.42 -9.47 23.40
C GLY A 127 10.69 -9.87 22.11
N LEU A 128 9.57 -9.23 21.76
CA LEU A 128 8.89 -9.48 20.50
C LEU A 128 9.57 -8.74 19.34
N HIS A 129 9.95 -9.48 18.31
CA HIS A 129 10.53 -8.96 17.07
C HIS A 129 9.47 -8.86 15.96
N THR A 130 9.54 -7.81 15.13
CA THR A 130 8.62 -7.60 14.00
C THR A 130 9.34 -7.50 12.66
N ASP A 131 10.68 -7.48 12.69
CA ASP A 131 11.59 -7.42 11.57
C ASP A 131 12.03 -8.83 11.16
N PHE A 132 11.36 -9.38 10.15
CA PHE A 132 11.66 -10.71 9.63
C PHE A 132 12.19 -10.64 8.21
N THR A 133 13.16 -11.51 7.89
CA THR A 133 13.54 -11.77 6.51
C THR A 133 12.40 -12.50 5.80
N GLN A 134 12.32 -12.37 4.47
CA GLN A 134 11.32 -13.11 3.69
C GLN A 134 11.39 -14.63 3.94
N LYS A 135 12.60 -15.18 4.09
CA LYS A 135 12.78 -16.60 4.41
C LYS A 135 12.08 -16.97 5.73
N ARG A 136 12.35 -16.21 6.80
CA ARG A 136 11.74 -16.46 8.12
C ARG A 136 10.23 -16.23 8.13
N PHE A 137 9.71 -15.35 7.26
CA PHE A 137 8.28 -15.11 7.12
C PHE A 137 7.55 -16.29 6.44
N LEU A 138 8.24 -17.06 5.60
CA LEU A 138 7.67 -18.19 4.85
C LEU A 138 7.80 -19.54 5.58
N GLU A 139 8.58 -19.61 6.66
CA GLU A 139 8.71 -20.76 7.56
C GLU A 139 7.46 -20.91 8.46
#